data_AF-A0A2S9YD06-F1
#
_entry.id   AF-A0A2S9YD06-F1
#
_cell.length_a   1.000
_cell.length_b   1.000
_cell.length_c   1.000
_cell.angle_alpha   90.00
_cell.angle_beta   90.00
_cell.angle_gamma   90.00
#
_symmetry.space_group_name_H-M   'P 1'
#
loop_
_entity.id
_entity.type
_entity.pdbx_description
1 polymer ?
#
loop_
_entity_poly.entity_id
_entity_poly.type
_entity_poly.pdbx_seq_one_letter_code
_entity_poly.pdbx_strand_id
1 'polypeptide(L)'
;MSALRAALERYGGILVRPRATLAGLGPGEGRRDWWVLAGLFVLGSQIEHLAESVARYQVFRSFWLLVNGFALALLTPLLVGLVVESIVGAARSRYRHLPLVALVLVATVANLLRQQGVVIPGPRYLPEMLGAAWAAGLGVWIRKAMPAEDAGGADQDKEKVETSRDAAEVSHE
;
A
#
# COMPACT_ATOMS: atom_id res chain seq x y z
N MET A 1 -3.68 18.67 -13.28
CA MET A 1 -4.59 17.61 -12.78
C MET A 1 -4.42 17.51 -11.27
N SER A 2 -5.50 17.38 -10.50
CA SER A 2 -5.41 17.29 -9.03
C SER A 2 -4.73 15.99 -8.60
N ALA A 3 -3.89 16.04 -7.57
CA ALA A 3 -3.16 14.87 -7.05
C ALA A 3 -4.10 13.71 -6.64
N LEU A 4 -5.30 14.05 -6.15
CA LEU A 4 -6.33 13.09 -5.80
C LEU A 4 -6.83 12.29 -7.01
N ARG A 5 -7.06 12.97 -8.15
CA ARG A 5 -7.53 12.30 -9.37
C ARG A 5 -6.50 11.32 -9.90
N ALA A 6 -5.23 11.69 -9.89
CA ALA A 6 -4.13 10.80 -10.28
C ALA A 6 -4.04 9.56 -9.38
N ALA A 7 -4.24 9.73 -8.06
CA ALA A 7 -4.27 8.61 -7.11
C ALA A 7 -5.47 7.67 -7.39
N LEU A 8 -6.66 8.22 -7.65
CA LEU A 8 -7.85 7.44 -7.98
C LEU A 8 -7.70 6.69 -9.30
N GLU A 9 -7.17 7.33 -10.34
CA GLU A 9 -6.89 6.69 -11.64
C GLU A 9 -5.88 5.55 -11.48
N ARG A 10 -4.88 5.71 -10.60
CA ARG A 10 -3.90 4.66 -10.29
C ARG A 10 -4.50 3.50 -9.49
N TYR A 11 -5.27 3.78 -8.44
CA TYR A 11 -5.88 2.74 -7.61
C TYR A 11 -7.02 2.00 -8.33
N GLY A 12 -7.82 2.71 -9.14
CA GLY A 12 -8.79 2.06 -10.02
C GLY A 12 -8.10 1.32 -11.17
N GLY A 13 -7.04 1.91 -11.72
CA GLY A 13 -6.27 1.34 -12.82
C GLY A 13 -5.63 0.00 -12.48
N ILE A 14 -5.09 -0.19 -11.27
CA ILE A 14 -4.50 -1.49 -10.87
C ILE A 14 -5.56 -2.61 -10.84
N LEU A 15 -6.82 -2.27 -10.56
CA LEU A 15 -7.91 -3.24 -10.51
C LEU A 15 -8.45 -3.60 -11.90
N VAL A 16 -8.52 -2.62 -12.81
CA VAL A 16 -9.15 -2.81 -14.14
C VAL A 16 -8.12 -3.08 -15.24
N ARG A 17 -7.01 -2.35 -15.27
CA ARG A 17 -5.95 -2.41 -16.29
C ARG A 17 -4.56 -2.38 -15.62
N PRO A 18 -4.17 -3.46 -14.92
CA PRO A 18 -2.95 -3.47 -14.11
C PRO A 18 -1.68 -3.21 -14.94
N ARG A 19 -1.58 -3.76 -16.16
CA ARG A 19 -0.40 -3.57 -17.02
C ARG A 19 -0.18 -2.11 -17.41
N ALA A 20 -1.22 -1.46 -17.93
CA ALA A 20 -1.12 -0.06 -18.37
C ALA A 20 -0.80 0.88 -17.21
N THR A 21 -1.41 0.61 -16.05
CA THR A 21 -1.21 1.40 -14.84
C THR A 21 0.23 1.30 -14.32
N LEU A 22 0.75 0.07 -14.25
CA LEU A 22 2.12 -0.19 -13.79
C LEU A 22 3.19 0.32 -14.75
N ALA A 23 2.93 0.28 -16.06
CA ALA A 23 3.82 0.83 -17.08
C ALA A 23 3.89 2.37 -17.05
N GLY A 24 2.83 3.03 -16.57
CA GLY A 24 2.77 4.49 -16.46
C GLY A 24 3.39 5.08 -15.20
N LEU A 25 3.85 4.26 -14.25
CA LEU A 25 4.39 4.74 -12.97
C LEU A 25 5.84 5.24 -13.10
N GLY A 26 6.06 6.49 -12.70
CA GLY A 26 7.38 7.12 -12.63
C GLY A 26 8.25 6.60 -11.47
N PRO A 27 9.58 6.86 -11.49
CA PRO A 27 10.48 6.51 -10.38
C PRO A 27 10.07 7.24 -9.09
N GLY A 28 9.90 6.51 -8.00
CA GLY A 28 9.52 7.07 -6.68
C GLY A 28 8.02 7.35 -6.49
N GLU A 29 7.20 7.22 -7.54
CA GLU A 29 5.75 7.23 -7.40
C GLU A 29 5.30 5.98 -6.63
N GLY A 30 4.40 6.16 -5.65
CA GLY A 30 3.87 5.05 -4.86
C GLY A 30 4.51 4.85 -3.48
N ARG A 31 5.58 5.59 -3.13
CA ARG A 31 6.25 5.44 -1.82
C ARG A 31 5.32 5.72 -0.63
N ARG A 32 4.40 6.68 -0.78
CA ARG A 32 3.41 7.06 0.24
C ARG A 32 2.11 6.26 0.15
N ASP A 33 1.91 5.49 -0.92
CA ASP A 33 0.66 4.77 -1.14
C ASP A 33 0.40 3.75 -0.05
N TRP A 34 1.46 3.18 0.54
CA TRP A 34 1.37 2.36 1.75
C TRP A 34 0.57 3.03 2.86
N TRP A 35 0.97 4.23 3.27
CA TRP A 35 0.33 4.95 4.38
C TRP A 35 -1.09 5.38 4.04
N VAL A 36 -1.31 5.77 2.78
CA VAL A 36 -2.64 6.13 2.30
C VAL A 36 -3.56 4.92 2.33
N LEU A 37 -3.12 3.77 1.81
CA LEU A 37 -3.92 2.54 1.76
C LEU A 37 -4.14 1.94 3.16
N ALA A 38 -3.15 2.00 4.05
CA ALA A 38 -3.32 1.60 5.45
C ALA A 38 -4.35 2.49 6.15
N GLY A 39 -4.29 3.82 5.95
CA GLY A 39 -5.29 4.75 6.47
C GLY A 39 -6.69 4.47 5.92
N LEU A 40 -6.83 4.25 4.61
CA LEU A 40 -8.11 3.89 4.00
C LEU A 40 -8.62 2.54 4.53
N PHE A 41 -7.76 1.53 4.71
CA PHE A 41 -8.15 0.25 5.30
C PHE A 41 -8.74 0.45 6.69
N VAL A 42 -8.04 1.19 7.54
CA VAL A 42 -8.47 1.44 8.92
C VAL A 42 -9.79 2.20 8.94
N LEU A 43 -9.92 3.26 8.14
CA LEU A 43 -11.16 4.04 8.06
C LEU A 43 -12.32 3.26 7.43
N GLY A 44 -12.05 2.44 6.41
CA GLY A 44 -13.09 1.71 5.67
C GLY A 44 -13.57 0.44 6.37
N SER A 45 -12.69 -0.24 7.09
CA SER A 45 -12.98 -1.57 7.67
C SER A 45 -12.96 -1.62 9.20
N GLN A 46 -12.26 -0.71 9.88
CA GLN A 46 -12.04 -0.77 11.34
C GLN A 46 -12.66 0.41 12.09
N ILE A 47 -13.47 1.25 11.44
CA ILE A 47 -14.02 2.47 12.05
C ILE A 47 -14.87 2.17 13.30
N GLU A 48 -15.62 1.07 13.30
CA GLU A 48 -16.44 0.66 14.45
C GLU A 48 -15.57 0.23 15.63
N HIS A 49 -14.52 -0.56 15.38
CA HIS A 49 -13.58 -0.97 16.42
C HIS A 49 -12.78 0.21 16.98
N LEU A 50 -12.45 1.19 16.14
CA LEU A 50 -11.83 2.43 16.59
C LEU A 50 -12.79 3.25 17.44
N ALA A 51 -14.04 3.41 17.02
CA ALA A 51 -15.06 4.12 17.79
C ALA A 51 -15.29 3.47 19.15
N GLU A 52 -15.35 2.13 19.20
CA GLU A 52 -15.46 1.37 20.44
C GLU A 52 -14.23 1.58 21.35
N SER A 53 -13.03 1.58 20.76
CA SER A 53 -11.79 1.83 21.50
C SER A 53 -11.71 3.24 22.07
N VAL A 54 -12.20 4.23 21.32
CA VAL A 54 -12.31 5.63 21.77
C VAL A 54 -13.36 5.76 22.89
N ALA A 55 -14.51 5.09 22.77
CA ALA A 55 -15.53 5.07 23.81
C ALA A 55 -14.98 4.45 25.11
N ARG A 56 -14.25 3.33 25.02
CA ARG A 56 -13.56 2.72 26.16
C ARG A 56 -12.51 3.66 26.76
N TYR A 57 -11.76 4.38 25.93
CA TYR A 57 -10.84 5.41 26.40
C TYR A 57 -11.55 6.52 27.18
N GLN A 58 -12.70 7.01 26.71
CA GLN A 58 -13.45 8.05 27.43
C GLN A 58 -13.91 7.59 28.82
N VAL A 59 -14.32 6.32 28.93
CA VAL A 59 -14.79 5.73 30.20
C VAL A 59 -13.63 5.43 31.15
N PHE A 60 -12.57 4.78 30.67
CA PHE A 60 -11.47 4.30 31.51
C PHE A 60 -10.29 5.26 31.60
N ARG A 61 -10.26 6.32 30.77
CA ARG A 61 -9.15 7.28 30.60
C ARG A 61 -7.78 6.63 30.36
N SER A 62 -7.77 5.38 29.90
CA SER A 62 -6.54 4.61 29.72
C SER A 62 -6.03 4.74 28.29
N PHE A 63 -4.95 5.49 28.12
CA PHE A 63 -4.27 5.68 26.84
C PHE A 63 -3.84 4.34 26.20
N TRP A 64 -3.45 3.35 27.01
CA TRP A 64 -3.05 2.03 26.54
C TRP A 64 -4.14 1.27 25.79
N LEU A 65 -5.42 1.46 26.16
CA LEU A 65 -6.53 0.84 25.45
C LEU A 65 -6.71 1.43 24.05
N LEU A 66 -6.50 2.74 23.90
CA LEU A 66 -6.57 3.41 22.62
C LEU A 66 -5.43 2.96 21.70
N VAL A 67 -4.20 2.91 22.22
CA VAL A 67 -3.03 2.43 21.48
C VAL A 67 -3.22 0.98 21.03
N ASN A 68 -3.72 0.11 21.90
CA ASN A 68 -3.97 -1.28 21.56
C ASN A 68 -5.03 -1.42 20.44
N GLY A 69 -6.10 -0.63 20.49
CA GLY A 69 -7.12 -0.60 19.43
C GLY A 69 -6.52 -0.18 18.07
N PHE A 70 -5.70 0.88 18.06
CA PHE A 70 -5.00 1.31 16.85
C PHE A 70 -3.97 0.28 16.35
N ALA A 71 -3.21 -0.34 17.26
CA ALA A 71 -2.23 -1.35 16.91
C ALA A 71 -2.89 -2.57 16.23
N LEU A 72 -4.01 -3.04 16.78
CA LEU A 72 -4.79 -4.13 16.19
C LEU A 72 -5.38 -3.75 14.83
N ALA A 73 -5.90 -2.52 14.68
CA ALA A 73 -6.45 -2.05 13.41
C ALA A 73 -5.39 -1.95 12.29
N LEU A 74 -4.16 -1.57 12.65
CA LEU A 74 -3.03 -1.47 11.71
C LEU A 74 -2.32 -2.80 11.45
N LEU A 75 -2.52 -3.80 12.32
CA LEU A 75 -1.81 -5.08 12.22
C LEU A 75 -2.09 -5.79 10.90
N THR A 76 -3.36 -5.88 10.48
CA THR A 76 -3.75 -6.56 9.24
C THR A 76 -3.10 -5.96 8.00
N PRO A 77 -3.25 -4.65 7.69
CA PRO A 77 -2.62 -4.08 6.52
C PRO A 77 -1.10 -4.20 6.61
N LEU A 78 -0.50 -4.06 7.81
CA LEU A 78 0.94 -4.20 8.04
C LEU A 78 1.46 -5.60 7.66
N LEU A 79 0.81 -6.65 8.16
CA LEU A 79 1.18 -8.03 7.84
C LEU A 79 1.01 -8.33 6.35
N VAL A 80 -0.12 -7.93 5.74
CA VAL A 80 -0.34 -8.17 4.31
C VAL A 80 0.65 -7.39 3.47
N GLY A 81 1.01 -6.17 3.85
CA GLY A 81 2.08 -5.39 3.23
C GLY A 81 3.41 -6.13 3.18
N LEU A 82 3.84 -6.66 4.32
CA LEU A 82 5.08 -7.44 4.42
C LEU A 82 5.03 -8.70 3.55
N VAL A 83 3.89 -9.40 3.51
CA VAL A 83 3.69 -10.56 2.64
C VAL A 83 3.81 -10.14 1.18
N VAL A 84 3.07 -9.12 0.74
CA VAL A 84 3.13 -8.64 -0.66
C VAL A 84 4.54 -8.17 -1.01
N GLU A 85 5.21 -7.45 -0.11
CA GLU A 85 6.58 -6.99 -0.30
C GLU A 85 7.56 -8.17 -0.47
N SER A 86 7.43 -9.22 0.35
CA SER A 86 8.25 -10.44 0.21
C SER A 86 7.99 -11.16 -1.12
N ILE A 87 6.74 -11.15 -1.61
CA ILE A 87 6.35 -11.79 -2.86
C ILE A 87 6.92 -11.02 -4.05
N VAL A 88 6.72 -9.70 -4.08
CA VAL A 88 7.13 -8.81 -5.19
C VAL A 88 8.65 -8.67 -5.26
N GLY A 89 9.31 -8.62 -4.10
CA GLY A 89 10.76 -8.52 -3.94
C GLY A 89 11.27 -7.07 -3.94
N ALA A 90 12.42 -6.87 -3.29
CA ALA A 90 13.03 -5.54 -3.11
C ALA A 90 13.40 -4.84 -4.43
N ALA A 91 13.74 -5.62 -5.47
CA ALA A 91 14.09 -5.11 -6.80
C ALA A 91 12.92 -4.47 -7.58
N ARG A 92 11.70 -4.47 -7.01
CA ARG A 92 10.47 -3.94 -7.64
C ARG A 92 9.75 -3.00 -6.68
N SER A 93 10.53 -2.13 -6.04
CA SER A 93 10.08 -1.23 -4.96
C SER A 93 8.93 -0.31 -5.37
N ARG A 94 8.89 0.07 -6.66
CA ARG A 94 7.84 0.90 -7.26
C ARG A 94 6.44 0.29 -7.23
N TYR A 95 6.34 -1.04 -7.22
CA TYR A 95 5.06 -1.74 -7.40
C TYR A 95 4.50 -2.38 -6.14
N ARG A 96 5.29 -2.44 -5.05
CA ARG A 96 5.01 -3.29 -3.88
C ARG A 96 3.71 -2.98 -3.13
N HIS A 97 3.22 -1.74 -3.19
CA HIS A 97 2.06 -1.31 -2.38
C HIS A 97 0.73 -1.34 -3.12
N LEU A 98 0.74 -1.36 -4.46
CA LEU A 98 -0.47 -1.32 -5.28
C LEU A 98 -1.37 -2.55 -5.13
N PRO A 99 -0.85 -3.77 -4.92
CA PRO A 99 -1.70 -4.93 -4.66
C PRO A 99 -2.59 -4.80 -3.42
N LEU A 100 -2.19 -3.98 -2.44
CA LEU A 100 -2.97 -3.76 -1.22
C LEU A 100 -4.30 -3.07 -1.49
N VAL A 101 -4.44 -2.38 -2.63
CA VAL A 101 -5.73 -1.81 -3.05
C VAL A 101 -6.82 -2.88 -3.05
N ALA A 102 -6.51 -4.11 -3.45
CA ALA A 102 -7.48 -5.22 -3.44
C ALA A 102 -7.93 -5.55 -2.00
N LEU A 103 -7.00 -5.61 -1.05
CA LEU A 103 -7.32 -5.79 0.37
C LEU A 103 -8.23 -4.68 0.88
N VAL A 104 -7.84 -3.42 0.65
CA VAL A 104 -8.61 -2.25 1.09
C VAL A 104 -10.03 -2.30 0.52
N LEU A 105 -10.15 -2.57 -0.79
CA LEU A 105 -11.44 -2.62 -1.46
C LEU A 105 -12.34 -3.71 -0.88
N VAL A 106 -11.85 -4.96 -0.81
CA VAL A 106 -12.66 -6.10 -0.35
C VAL A 106 -13.09 -5.91 1.11
N ALA A 107 -12.17 -5.51 1.99
CA ALA A 107 -12.47 -5.30 3.39
C ALA A 107 -13.47 -4.15 3.60
N THR A 108 -13.31 -3.05 2.87
CA THR A 108 -14.20 -1.88 2.97
C THR A 108 -15.60 -2.21 2.43
N VAL A 109 -15.69 -2.87 1.26
CA VAL A 109 -16.98 -3.25 0.68
C VAL A 109 -17.71 -4.24 1.58
N ALA A 110 -17.02 -5.24 2.13
CA ALA A 110 -17.63 -6.18 3.05
C ALA A 110 -18.12 -5.50 4.34
N ASN A 111 -17.37 -4.53 4.87
CA ASN A 111 -17.79 -3.76 6.03
C ASN A 111 -19.06 -2.93 5.73
N LEU A 112 -19.10 -2.25 4.58
CA LEU A 112 -20.28 -1.50 4.14
C LEU A 112 -21.52 -2.41 3.95
N LEU A 113 -21.33 -3.59 3.38
CA LEU A 113 -22.40 -4.59 3.24
C LEU A 113 -22.94 -5.04 4.60
N ARG A 114 -22.06 -5.28 5.58
CA ARG A 114 -22.46 -5.62 6.95
C ARG A 114 -23.26 -4.50 7.61
N GLN A 115 -22.86 -3.24 7.41
CA GLN A 115 -23.61 -2.07 7.91
C GLN A 115 -25.01 -1.96 7.31
N GLN A 116 -25.22 -2.50 6.10
CA GLN A 116 -26.54 -2.59 5.45
C GLN A 116 -27.34 -3.82 5.87
N GLY A 117 -26.85 -4.62 6.84
CA GLY A 117 -27.51 -5.83 7.32
C GLY A 117 -27.28 -7.06 6.45
N VAL A 118 -26.37 -7.00 5.46
CA VAL A 118 -26.03 -8.17 4.64
C VAL A 118 -25.18 -9.13 5.47
N VAL A 119 -25.72 -10.32 5.72
CA VAL A 119 -25.00 -11.40 6.41
C VAL A 119 -24.05 -12.07 5.42
N ILE A 120 -22.75 -11.82 5.59
CA ILE A 120 -21.72 -12.53 4.84
C ILE A 120 -21.47 -13.87 5.55
N PRO A 121 -21.79 -15.02 4.93
CA PRO A 121 -21.57 -16.32 5.56
C PRO A 121 -20.07 -16.58 5.73
N GLY A 122 -19.71 -17.18 6.87
CA GLY A 122 -18.34 -17.59 7.19
C GLY A 122 -17.71 -16.82 8.36
N PRO A 123 -16.38 -16.95 8.56
CA PRO A 123 -15.69 -16.33 9.68
C PRO A 123 -15.66 -14.80 9.55
N ARG A 124 -15.58 -14.10 10.69
CA ARG A 124 -15.54 -12.63 10.75
C ARG A 124 -14.42 -12.03 9.88
N TYR A 125 -13.28 -12.73 9.79
CA TYR A 125 -12.08 -12.32 9.06
C TYR A 125 -12.06 -12.74 7.57
N LEU A 126 -13.16 -13.32 7.06
CA LEU A 126 -13.24 -13.79 5.67
C LEU A 126 -12.96 -12.69 4.63
N PRO A 127 -13.50 -11.46 4.76
CA PRO A 127 -13.18 -10.38 3.83
C PRO A 127 -11.70 -10.02 3.80
N GLU A 128 -11.05 -9.96 4.97
CA GLU A 128 -9.62 -9.69 5.08
C GLU A 128 -8.79 -10.82 4.48
N MET A 129 -9.18 -12.08 4.69
CA MET A 129 -8.53 -13.24 4.06
C MET A 129 -8.65 -13.20 2.54
N LEU A 130 -9.84 -12.91 2.01
CA LEU A 130 -10.07 -12.78 0.57
C LEU A 130 -9.28 -11.62 -0.03
N GLY A 131 -9.31 -10.47 0.63
CA GLY A 131 -8.54 -9.30 0.23
C GLY A 131 -7.03 -9.54 0.24
N ALA A 132 -6.53 -10.24 1.26
CA ALA A 132 -5.11 -10.61 1.37
C ALA A 132 -4.71 -11.63 0.30
N ALA A 133 -5.54 -12.65 0.05
CA ALA A 133 -5.30 -13.62 -1.01
C ALA A 133 -5.26 -12.96 -2.40
N TRP A 134 -6.17 -12.02 -2.64
CA TRP A 134 -6.18 -11.25 -3.89
C TRP A 134 -4.95 -10.36 -4.02
N ALA A 135 -4.58 -9.63 -2.96
CA ALA A 135 -3.36 -8.82 -2.93
C ALA A 135 -2.10 -9.68 -3.17
N ALA A 136 -2.00 -10.85 -2.56
CA ALA A 136 -0.91 -11.79 -2.80
C ALA A 136 -0.88 -12.29 -4.25
N GLY A 137 -2.04 -12.64 -4.81
CA GLY A 137 -2.18 -13.05 -6.21
C GLY A 137 -1.73 -11.96 -7.19
N LEU A 138 -2.12 -10.71 -6.93
CA LEU A 138 -1.63 -9.55 -7.67
C LEU A 138 -0.12 -9.38 -7.51
N GLY A 139 0.43 -9.55 -6.30
CA GLY A 139 1.88 -9.50 -6.07
C GLY A 139 2.65 -10.53 -6.90
N VAL A 140 2.18 -11.79 -6.93
CA VAL A 140 2.77 -12.87 -7.75
C VAL A 140 2.70 -12.51 -9.24
N TRP A 141 1.55 -11.99 -9.68
CA TRP A 141 1.37 -11.58 -11.07
C TRP A 141 2.30 -10.43 -11.44
N ILE A 142 2.43 -9.39 -10.60
CA ILE A 142 3.35 -8.26 -10.81
C ILE A 142 4.79 -8.76 -10.92
N ARG A 143 5.21 -9.65 -10.02
CA ARG A 143 6.56 -10.23 -10.07
C ARG A 143 6.85 -10.94 -11.39
N LYS A 144 5.86 -11.61 -11.97
CA LYS A 144 5.99 -12.29 -13.27
C LYS A 144 5.91 -11.32 -14.46
N ALA A 145 5.10 -10.28 -14.36
CA ALA A 145 4.75 -9.42 -15.49
C ALA A 145 5.64 -8.19 -15.63
N MET A 146 6.32 -7.74 -14.56
CA MET A 146 7.08 -6.50 -14.55
C MET A 146 8.59 -6.76 -14.41
N PRO A 147 9.43 -6.04 -15.19
CA PRO A 147 10.87 -6.11 -15.05
C PRO A 147 11.31 -5.65 -13.64
N ALA A 148 12.46 -6.13 -13.21
CA ALA A 148 13.12 -5.57 -12.04
C ALA A 148 13.57 -4.13 -12.38
N GLU A 149 13.59 -3.23 -11.40
CA GLU A 149 14.29 -1.96 -11.57
C GLU A 149 15.78 -2.28 -11.72
N ASP A 150 16.30 -2.18 -12.95
CA ASP A 150 17.71 -2.43 -13.24
C ASP A 150 18.58 -1.53 -12.35
N ALA A 151 19.64 -2.09 -11.78
CA ALA A 151 20.66 -1.40 -10.99
C ALA A 151 21.46 -0.34 -11.77
N GLY A 152 21.04 0.05 -12.97
CA GLY A 152 21.72 1.00 -13.86
C GLY A 152 21.51 2.48 -13.53
N GLY A 153 20.62 2.81 -12.58
CA GLY A 153 20.48 4.20 -12.09
C GLY A 153 21.59 4.63 -11.13
N ALA A 154 22.18 3.69 -10.39
CA ALA A 154 23.26 3.98 -9.45
C ALA A 154 24.60 4.24 -10.15
N ASP A 155 24.82 3.66 -11.34
CA ASP A 155 26.00 3.95 -12.16
C ASP A 155 25.88 5.29 -12.89
N GLN A 156 24.70 5.67 -13.38
CA GLN A 156 24.54 6.99 -14.03
C GLN A 156 24.64 8.16 -13.06
N ASP A 157 24.23 8.00 -11.80
CA ASP A 157 24.44 9.03 -10.77
C ASP A 157 25.90 9.08 -10.30
N LYS A 158 26.63 7.96 -10.30
CA LYS A 158 28.07 7.96 -10.02
C LYS A 158 28.87 8.56 -11.17
N GLU A 159 28.55 8.21 -12.41
CA GLU A 159 29.20 8.71 -13.62
C GLU A 159 28.95 10.21 -13.80
N LYS A 160 27.76 10.73 -13.47
CA LYS A 160 27.50 12.18 -13.43
C LYS A 160 28.26 12.91 -12.32
N VAL A 161 28.42 12.28 -11.15
CA VAL A 161 29.17 12.88 -10.04
C VAL A 161 30.67 12.90 -10.32
N GLU A 162 31.23 11.85 -10.93
CA GLU A 162 32.63 11.84 -11.39
C GLU A 162 32.87 12.85 -12.52
N THR A 163 32.00 12.87 -13.54
CA THR A 163 32.15 13.83 -14.66
C THR A 163 32.03 15.29 -14.21
N SER A 164 31.20 15.57 -13.19
CA SER A 164 31.07 16.92 -12.62
C SER A 164 32.25 17.31 -11.71
N ARG A 165 32.91 16.31 -11.10
CA ARG A 165 34.10 16.52 -10.26
C ARG A 165 35.34 16.77 -11.11
N ASP A 166 35.53 16.02 -12.18
CA ASP A 166 36.65 16.18 -13.11
C ASP A 166 36.55 17.53 -13.86
N ALA A 167 35.35 17.97 -14.23
CA ALA A 167 35.14 19.28 -14.84
C ALA A 167 35.45 20.46 -13.90
N ALA A 168 35.34 20.26 -12.58
CA ALA A 168 35.66 21.28 -11.58
C ALA A 168 37.17 21.40 -11.31
N GLU A 169 37.94 20.30 -11.43
CA GLU A 169 39.39 20.32 -11.26
C GLU A 169 40.12 20.96 -12.46
N VAL A 170 39.61 20.82 -13.68
CA VAL A 170 40.23 21.41 -14.89
C VAL A 170 40.03 22.93 -15.00
N SER A 171 39.08 23.52 -14.27
CA SER A 171 38.82 24.97 -14.31
C SER A 171 39.73 25.81 -13.38
N HIS A 172 40.66 25.17 -12.67
CA HIS A 172 41.53 25.81 -11.67
C HIS A 172 43.02 25.81 -12.01
N GLU A 173 43.40 25.35 -13.21
CA GLU A 173 44.74 25.56 -13.81
C GLU A 173 44.72 26.68 -14.87
#